data_AF-R8B9Y1-F1
#
_entry.id   AF-R8B9Y1-F1
#
_cell.length_a   1.000
_cell.length_b   1.000
_cell.length_c   1.000
_cell.angle_alpha   90.00
_cell.angle_beta   90.00
_cell.angle_gamma   90.00
#
_symmetry.space_group_name_H-M   'P 1'
#
loop_
_entity.id
_entity.type
_entity.pdbx_description
1 polymer ?
#
loop_
_entity_poly.entity_id
_entity_poly.type
_entity_poly.pdbx_seq_one_letter_code
_entity_poly.pdbx_strand_id
1 'polypeptide(L)'
;MATIYVYIAPIMLNSPALGMSNTVFFWAGTGFLVYILIWLMVPETKGRSFAELDELFARKIPAWKFAKTEVSVDNRHSEEQLRGEA
;
A
#
# COMPACT_ATOMS: atom_id res chain seq x y z
N MET A 1 13.26 19.83 13.19
CA MET A 1 12.33 18.69 13.03
C MET A 1 13.00 17.30 13.11
N ALA A 2 14.31 17.13 12.88
CA ALA A 2 15.00 15.83 13.01
C ALA A 2 15.69 15.58 14.37
N THR A 3 15.78 16.61 15.23
CA THR A 3 16.58 16.56 16.48
C THR A 3 16.02 15.58 17.51
N ILE A 4 14.70 15.41 17.56
CA ILE A 4 14.01 14.52 18.50
C ILE A 4 14.39 13.05 18.26
N TYR A 5 14.44 12.62 16.99
CA TYR A 5 14.79 11.25 16.63
C TYR A 5 16.23 10.90 17.01
N VAL A 6 17.18 11.78 16.66
CA VAL A 6 18.61 11.58 16.92
C VAL A 6 18.92 11.52 18.41
N TYR A 7 18.14 12.20 19.25
CA TYR A 7 18.29 12.17 20.69
C TYR A 7 17.69 10.91 21.34
N ILE A 8 16.53 10.45 20.88
CA ILE A 8 15.80 9.32 21.49
C ILE A 8 16.36 7.96 21.08
N ALA A 9 16.76 7.80 19.81
CA ALA A 9 17.26 6.54 19.29
C ALA A 9 18.44 5.92 20.10
N PRO A 10 19.51 6.66 20.47
CA PRO A 10 20.60 6.09 21.26
C PRO A 10 20.20 5.79 22.71
N ILE A 11 19.27 6.56 23.29
CA ILE A 11 18.76 6.33 24.66
C ILE A 11 17.96 5.02 24.70
N MET A 12 17.14 4.73 23.69
CA MET A 12 16.40 3.47 23.61
C MET A 12 17.29 2.24 23.33
N LEU A 13 18.48 2.42 22.75
CA LEU A 13 19.41 1.32 22.46
C LEU A 13 20.39 1.03 23.60
N ASN A 14 20.75 2.05 24.40
CA ASN A 14 21.76 1.95 25.46
C ASN A 14 21.17 1.98 26.89
N SER A 15 19.84 1.99 27.05
CA SER A 15 19.22 2.07 28.38
C SER A 15 19.25 0.71 29.10
N PRO A 16 19.78 0.64 30.34
CA PRO A 16 19.77 -0.58 31.14
C PRO A 16 18.36 -1.01 31.62
N ALA A 17 17.36 -0.12 31.56
CA ALA A 17 15.98 -0.39 31.96
C ALA A 17 15.06 -0.77 30.78
N LEU A 18 15.47 -0.45 29.55
CA LEU A 18 14.77 -0.77 28.31
C LEU A 18 15.70 -1.64 27.46
N GLY A 19 15.90 -2.89 27.88
CA GLY A 19 16.71 -3.85 27.12
C GLY A 19 16.21 -3.96 25.66
N MET A 20 17.11 -4.36 24.75
CA MET A 20 16.87 -4.40 23.29
C MET A 20 15.51 -5.00 22.86
N SER A 21 14.97 -5.93 23.65
CA SER A 21 13.63 -6.52 23.48
C SER A 21 12.53 -5.47 23.29
N ASN A 22 12.41 -4.49 24.19
CA ASN A 22 11.25 -3.59 24.21
C ASN A 22 11.30 -2.55 23.08
N THR A 23 12.51 -2.14 22.70
CA THR A 23 12.75 -1.19 21.61
C THR A 23 12.33 -1.79 20.27
N VAL A 24 12.57 -3.09 20.04
CA VAL A 24 12.13 -3.77 18.81
C VAL A 24 10.61 -3.73 18.65
N PHE A 25 9.83 -3.94 19.71
CA PHE A 25 8.37 -3.87 19.62
C PHE A 25 7.84 -2.46 19.30
N PHE A 26 8.53 -1.41 19.77
CA PHE A 26 8.18 -0.03 19.45
C PHE A 26 8.41 0.28 17.96
N TRP A 27 9.58 -0.07 17.43
CA TRP A 27 9.89 0.13 16.01
C TRP A 27 9.07 -0.78 15.10
N ALA A 28 8.85 -2.03 15.49
CA ALA A 28 7.99 -2.95 14.77
C ALA A 28 6.52 -2.49 14.77
N GLY A 29 6.00 -2.02 15.90
CA GLY A 29 4.64 -1.51 16.00
C GLY A 29 4.42 -0.24 15.18
N THR A 30 5.36 0.69 15.21
CA THR A 30 5.29 1.91 14.38
C THR A 30 5.44 1.59 12.89
N GLY A 31 6.35 0.70 12.52
CA GLY A 31 6.48 0.21 11.14
C GLY A 31 5.24 -0.52 10.65
N PHE A 32 4.62 -1.35 11.50
CA PHE A 32 3.39 -2.07 11.20
C PHE A 32 2.20 -1.12 11.02
N LEU A 33 2.09 -0.08 11.84
CA LEU A 33 1.06 0.95 11.67
C LEU A 33 1.21 1.66 10.31
N VAL A 34 2.43 2.04 9.94
CA VAL A 34 2.71 2.64 8.63
C VAL A 34 2.38 1.67 7.50
N TYR A 35 2.74 0.39 7.65
CA TYR A 35 2.40 -0.64 6.68
C TYR A 35 0.89 -0.77 6.45
N ILE A 36 0.08 -0.78 7.52
CA ILE A 36 -1.39 -0.80 7.40
C ILE A 36 -1.90 0.44 6.67
N LEU A 37 -1.38 1.62 7.01
CA LEU A 37 -1.79 2.87 6.35
C LEU A 37 -1.46 2.86 4.85
N ILE A 38 -0.27 2.38 4.49
CA ILE A 38 0.12 2.22 3.09
C ILE A 38 -0.83 1.25 2.38
N TRP A 39 -1.12 0.10 3.00
CA TRP A 39 -2.04 -0.89 2.43
C TRP A 39 -3.46 -0.34 2.22
N LEU A 40 -3.95 0.53 3.11
CA LEU A 40 -5.29 1.10 3.00
C LEU A 40 -5.35 2.30 2.03
N MET A 41 -4.29 3.11 1.95
CA MET A 41 -4.33 4.40 1.27
C MET A 41 -3.69 4.38 -0.12
N VAL A 42 -2.72 3.51 -0.38
CA VAL A 42 -2.00 3.47 -1.66
C VAL A 42 -2.69 2.52 -2.63
N PRO A 43 -3.26 3.02 -3.75
CA PRO A 43 -3.85 2.16 -4.76
C PRO A 43 -2.77 1.42 -5.55
N GLU A 44 -3.03 0.15 -5.87
CA GLU A 44 -2.16 -0.64 -6.74
C GLU A 44 -2.33 -0.18 -8.20
N THR A 45 -1.29 0.47 -8.76
CA THR A 45 -1.32 1.01 -10.13
C THR A 45 -0.54 0.15 -11.14
N LYS A 46 0.11 -0.94 -10.70
CA LYS A 46 0.95 -1.74 -11.60
C LYS A 46 0.11 -2.51 -12.61
N GLY A 47 0.46 -2.37 -13.90
CA GLY A 47 -0.15 -3.14 -14.99
C GLY A 47 -1.56 -2.69 -15.41
N ARG A 48 -2.02 -1.51 -14.96
CA ARG A 48 -3.29 -0.91 -15.39
C ARG A 48 -3.04 0.29 -16.29
N SER A 49 -3.86 0.45 -17.33
CA SER A 49 -3.91 1.64 -18.16
C SER A 49 -4.54 2.82 -17.40
N PHE A 50 -4.24 4.05 -17.82
CA PHE A 50 -4.83 5.26 -17.22
C PHE A 50 -6.36 5.27 -17.33
N ALA A 51 -6.92 4.74 -18.41
CA ALA A 51 -8.36 4.65 -18.61
C ALA A 51 -9.02 3.68 -17.61
N GLU A 52 -8.36 2.55 -17.30
CA GLU A 52 -8.85 1.62 -16.28
C GLU A 52 -8.79 2.21 -14.87
N LEU A 53 -7.72 2.96 -14.57
CA LEU A 53 -7.57 3.62 -13.27
C LEU A 53 -8.67 4.68 -13.06
N ASP A 54 -8.96 5.49 -14.08
CA ASP A 54 -10.00 6.51 -14.00
C ASP A 54 -11.39 5.89 -13.74
N GLU A 55 -11.68 4.74 -14.38
CA GLU A 55 -12.90 3.98 -14.12
C GLU A 55 -12.98 3.46 -12.67
N LEU A 56 -11.87 2.98 -12.10
CA LEU A 56 -11.81 2.53 -10.71
C LEU A 56 -12.01 3.68 -9.71
N PHE A 57 -11.46 4.86 -10.00
CA PHE A 57 -11.69 6.07 -9.21
C PHE A 57 -13.14 6.57 -9.31
N ALA A 58 -13.73 6.55 -10.51
CA ALA A 58 -15.13 6.91 -10.73
C ALA A 58 -16.09 5.98 -9.96
N ARG A 59 -15.77 4.68 -9.89
CA ARG A 59 -16.50 3.68 -9.12
C ARG A 59 -16.27 3.77 -7.60
N LYS A 60 -15.37 4.67 -7.14
CA LYS A 60 -15.00 4.86 -5.72
C LYS A 60 -14.61 3.56 -5.02
N ILE A 61 -13.92 2.68 -5.75
CA ILE A 61 -13.40 1.43 -5.17
C ILE A 61 -12.35 1.82 -4.12
N PRO A 62 -12.29 1.16 -2.96
CA PRO A 62 -11.20 1.40 -2.02
C PRO A 62 -9.87 0.91 -2.62
N ALA A 63 -8.78 1.64 -2.37
CA ALA A 63 -7.45 1.40 -2.93
C ALA A 63 -6.98 -0.06 -2.79
N TRP A 64 -7.27 -0.71 -1.66
CA TRP A 64 -6.90 -2.11 -1.39
C TRP A 64 -7.66 -3.14 -2.24
N LYS A 65 -8.69 -2.74 -3.01
CA LYS A 65 -9.45 -3.62 -3.92
C LYS A 65 -9.13 -3.37 -5.40
N PHE A 66 -8.24 -2.43 -5.72
CA PHE A 66 -7.91 -2.10 -7.12
C PHE A 66 -7.36 -3.31 -7.89
N ALA A 67 -6.57 -4.16 -7.24
CA ALA A 67 -5.99 -5.35 -7.87
C ALA A 67 -7.02 -6.41 -8.29
N LYS A 68 -8.11 -6.58 -7.54
CA LYS A 68 -9.10 -7.66 -7.75
C LYS A 68 -10.33 -7.21 -8.56
N THR A 69 -10.46 -5.92 -8.84
CA THR A 69 -11.65 -5.40 -9.50
C THR A 69 -11.50 -5.51 -11.01
N GLU A 70 -12.43 -6.22 -11.67
CA GLU A 70 -12.52 -6.27 -13.13
C GLU A 70 -13.06 -4.95 -13.67
N VAL A 71 -12.44 -4.47 -14.75
CA VAL A 71 -12.68 -3.15 -15.34
C VAL A 71 -13.30 -3.34 -16.72
N SER A 72 -14.23 -2.47 -17.13
CA SER A 72 -14.97 -2.64 -18.39
C SER A 72 -14.09 -2.60 -19.65
N VAL A 73 -12.94 -1.92 -19.57
CA VAL A 73 -11.95 -1.84 -20.65
C VAL A 73 -11.34 -3.23 -20.96
N ASP A 74 -11.12 -4.04 -19.94
CA ASP A 74 -10.58 -5.41 -20.07
C ASP A 74 -11.57 -6.36 -20.75
N ASN A 75 -12.86 -6.25 -20.42
CA ASN A 75 -13.93 -7.03 -21.06
C ASN A 75 -14.08 -6.71 -22.55
N ARG A 76 -13.93 -5.44 -22.96
CA ARG A 76 -14.03 -5.07 -24.39
C ARG A 76 -12.90 -5.68 -25.22
N HIS A 77 -11.67 -5.69 -24.69
CA HIS A 77 -10.54 -6.30 -25.38
C HIS A 77 -10.66 -7.82 -25.50
N SER A 78 -11.16 -8.51 -24.49
CA SER A 78 -11.39 -9.95 -24.55
C SER A 78 -12.55 -10.32 -25.51
N GLU A 79 -13.63 -9.53 -25.55
CA GLU A 79 -14.74 -9.74 -26.50
C GLU A 79 -14.36 -9.47 -27.97
N GLU A 80 -13.53 -8.44 -28.24
CA GLU A 80 -13.03 -8.16 -29.59
C GLU A 80 -12.09 -9.26 -30.10
N GLN A 81 -11.25 -9.83 -29.24
CA GLN A 81 -10.40 -10.97 -29.57
C GLN A 81 -11.25 -12.20 -29.97
N LEU A 82 -12.27 -12.53 -29.17
CA LEU A 82 -13.18 -13.65 -29.46
C LEU A 82 -13.99 -13.46 -30.74
N ARG A 83 -14.33 -12.22 -31.10
CA ARG A 83 -15.03 -11.90 -32.37
C ARG A 83 -14.12 -11.93 -33.60
N GLY A 84 -12.81 -11.70 -33.44
CA GLY A 84 -11.85 -11.73 -34.54
C GLY A 84 -11.41 -13.14 -34.95
N GLU A 85 -11.61 -14.12 -34.08
CA GLU A 85 -11.27 -15.54 -34.30
C GLU A 85 -12.47 -16.40 -34.77
N ALA A 86 -13.65 -15.81 -34.97
CA ALA A 86 -14.88 -16.46 -35.45
C ALA A 86 -15.22 -16.09 -36.90
#